data_AF-A0A2A4B8R3-F1
#
_entry.id   AF-A0A2A4B8R3-F1
#
_cell.length_a   1.000
_cell.length_b   1.000
_cell.length_c   1.000
_cell.angle_alpha   90.00
_cell.angle_beta   90.00
_cell.angle_gamma   90.00
#
_symmetry.space_group_name_H-M   'P 1'
#
loop_
_entity.id
_entity.type
_entity.pdbx_description
1 polymer ?
#
loop_
_entity_poly.entity_id
_entity_poly.type
_entity_poly.pdbx_seq_one_letter_code
_entity_poly.pdbx_strand_id
1 'polypeptide(L)'
;MIEVKKMKLRPAALLLPLALATVACAPQSPQEQQADQIRDQADAQGDAIEAAAANQAAQMEEQAATLTNQAGTSQGFDAQRINVRAEALRKEAELIKEQAEARAKAVRDQGEAQASAVLAK
;
A
#
# COMPACT_ATOMS: atom_id res chain seq x y z
N MET A 1 49.41 35.57 53.17
CA MET A 1 49.55 36.81 52.37
C MET A 1 49.95 36.41 50.97
N ILE A 2 49.12 36.75 49.97
CA ILE A 2 49.46 37.26 48.63
C ILE A 2 48.11 37.53 47.97
N GLU A 3 47.77 38.82 47.87
CA GLU A 3 46.70 39.35 47.04
C GLU A 3 46.95 38.99 45.58
N VAL A 4 45.91 38.54 44.87
CA VAL A 4 45.91 38.59 43.41
C VAL A 4 44.89 39.63 42.98
N LYS A 5 45.47 40.76 42.60
CA LYS A 5 44.89 42.01 42.14
C LYS A 5 44.22 41.82 40.77
N LYS A 6 43.13 42.59 40.58
CA LYS A 6 42.34 42.82 39.38
C LYS A 6 43.10 42.67 38.06
N MET A 7 42.44 42.15 37.03
CA MET A 7 41.95 42.88 35.84
C MET A 7 41.74 41.88 34.70
N LYS A 8 40.48 41.60 34.32
CA LYS A 8 40.19 40.96 33.04
C LYS A 8 39.19 41.81 32.26
N LEU A 9 39.71 42.27 31.12
CA LEU A 9 39.11 43.06 30.06
C LEU A 9 37.70 42.58 29.71
N ARG A 10 36.78 43.55 29.57
CA ARG A 10 35.59 43.40 28.74
C ARG A 10 35.90 43.90 27.33
N PRO A 11 35.71 43.09 26.29
CA PRO A 11 35.28 43.57 24.99
C PRO A 11 33.79 43.24 24.85
N ALA A 12 32.97 44.29 24.87
CA ALA A 12 31.60 44.23 24.42
C ALA A 12 31.61 44.17 22.88
N ALA A 13 31.22 43.03 22.31
CA ALA A 13 30.85 42.93 20.90
C ALA A 13 29.98 41.70 20.66
N LEU A 14 28.95 41.92 19.84
CA LEU A 14 28.35 40.95 18.91
C LEU A 14 27.48 39.83 19.49
N LEU A 15 26.14 39.97 19.44
CA LEU A 15 25.31 39.59 18.28
C LEU A 15 23.82 39.60 18.65
N LEU A 16 23.01 40.04 17.68
CA LEU A 16 21.56 40.10 17.72
C LEU A 16 20.91 38.72 18.04
N PRO A 17 19.76 38.70 18.73
CA PRO A 17 18.92 37.52 18.83
C PRO A 17 18.17 37.36 17.51
N LEU A 18 18.72 36.60 16.55
CA LEU A 18 17.93 36.17 15.40
C LEU A 18 17.07 35.00 15.84
N ALA A 19 15.79 35.31 15.97
CA ALA A 19 14.70 34.42 16.28
C ALA A 19 14.69 33.16 15.42
N LEU A 20 14.43 32.02 16.08
CA LEU A 20 13.44 31.01 15.69
C LEU A 20 13.31 30.76 14.18
N ALA A 21 14.22 29.95 13.64
CA ALA A 21 13.95 29.17 12.44
C ALA A 21 14.10 27.68 12.76
N THR A 22 13.32 27.18 13.73
CA THR A 22 13.02 25.75 13.83
C THR A 22 11.99 25.41 12.75
N VAL A 23 12.48 25.18 11.54
CA VAL A 23 11.66 24.65 10.46
C VAL A 23 11.28 23.20 10.82
N ALA A 24 9.98 23.02 11.01
CA ALA A 24 9.20 21.83 10.68
C ALA A 24 9.63 20.47 11.26
N CYS A 25 9.11 20.18 12.46
CA CYS A 25 8.59 18.86 12.86
C CYS A 25 7.48 19.13 13.87
N ALA A 26 6.34 19.65 13.41
CA ALA A 26 5.15 19.64 14.26
C ALA A 26 4.73 18.16 14.42
N PRO A 27 4.55 17.65 15.65
CA PRO A 27 4.11 16.28 15.85
C PRO A 27 2.74 16.11 15.20
N GLN A 28 2.62 15.06 14.38
CA GLN A 28 1.37 14.65 13.74
C GLN A 28 0.26 14.58 14.78
N SER A 29 -0.86 15.25 14.50
CA SER A 29 -1.99 15.32 15.40
C SER A 29 -2.61 13.94 15.63
N PRO A 30 -3.27 13.70 16.77
CA PRO A 30 -3.99 12.44 17.01
C PRO A 30 -5.01 12.11 15.92
N GLN A 31 -5.65 13.12 15.33
CA GLN A 31 -6.60 12.97 14.23
C GLN A 31 -5.91 12.46 12.95
N GLU A 32 -4.75 13.02 12.62
CA GLU A 32 -3.96 12.54 11.48
C GLU A 32 -3.48 11.11 11.68
N GLN A 33 -3.03 10.74 12.88
CA GLN A 33 -2.64 9.36 13.17
C GLN A 33 -3.82 8.40 13.03
N GLN A 34 -5.01 8.80 13.45
CA GLN A 34 -6.21 7.99 13.31
C GLN A 34 -6.64 7.85 11.85
N ALA A 35 -6.57 8.93 11.06
CA ALA A 35 -6.86 8.91 9.64
C ALA A 35 -5.91 7.97 8.88
N ASP A 36 -4.61 8.01 9.21
CA ASP A 36 -3.61 7.13 8.60
C ASP A 36 -3.83 5.67 8.98
N GLN A 37 -4.16 5.37 10.24
CA GLN A 37 -4.51 4.00 10.65
C GLN A 37 -5.72 3.45 9.88
N ILE A 38 -6.70 4.29 9.55
CA ILE A 38 -7.87 3.88 8.75
C ILE A 38 -7.44 3.55 7.32
N ARG A 39 -6.59 4.38 6.71
CA ARG A 39 -6.04 4.15 5.36
C ARG A 39 -5.22 2.87 5.32
N ASP A 40 -4.27 2.72 6.24
CA ASP A 40 -3.41 1.53 6.32
C ASP A 40 -4.22 0.25 6.49
N GLN A 41 -5.27 0.28 7.32
CA GLN A 41 -6.18 -0.86 7.49
C GLN A 41 -6.98 -1.17 6.23
N ALA A 42 -7.43 -0.15 5.51
CA ALA A 42 -8.17 -0.33 4.26
C ALA A 42 -7.26 -0.86 3.14
N ASP A 43 -6.03 -0.35 3.04
CA ASP A 43 -5.02 -0.82 2.10
C ASP A 43 -4.64 -2.28 2.37
N ALA A 44 -4.34 -2.62 3.63
CA ALA A 44 -4.04 -4.00 4.00
C ALA A 44 -5.19 -4.98 3.69
N GLN A 45 -6.44 -4.53 3.85
CA GLN A 45 -7.62 -5.32 3.47
C GLN A 45 -7.75 -5.45 1.95
N GLY A 46 -7.54 -4.37 1.19
CA GLY A 46 -7.52 -4.39 -0.26
C GLY A 46 -6.47 -5.35 -0.81
N ASP A 47 -5.27 -5.29 -0.28
CA ASP A 47 -4.15 -6.16 -0.67
C ASP A 47 -4.44 -7.63 -0.33
N ALA A 48 -5.08 -7.90 0.81
CA ALA A 48 -5.49 -9.26 1.17
C ALA A 48 -6.54 -9.83 0.20
N ILE A 49 -7.49 -8.99 -0.26
CA ILE A 49 -8.50 -9.38 -1.26
C ILE A 49 -7.82 -9.72 -2.60
N GLU A 50 -6.95 -8.84 -3.07
CA GLU A 50 -6.21 -9.04 -4.32
C GLU A 50 -5.30 -10.26 -4.25
N ALA A 51 -4.59 -10.47 -3.14
CA ALA A 51 -3.74 -11.63 -2.94
C ALA A 51 -4.52 -12.96 -2.92
N ALA A 52 -5.67 -12.99 -2.23
CA ALA A 52 -6.52 -14.17 -2.20
C ALA A 52 -7.03 -14.54 -3.61
N ALA A 53 -7.47 -13.54 -4.37
CA ALA A 53 -7.92 -13.73 -5.75
C ALA A 53 -6.79 -14.13 -6.70
N ALA A 54 -5.60 -13.52 -6.56
CA ALA A 54 -4.42 -13.89 -7.33
C ALA A 54 -4.02 -15.35 -7.09
N ASN A 55 -4.05 -15.82 -5.85
CA ASN A 55 -3.79 -17.22 -5.51
C ASN A 55 -4.81 -18.18 -6.15
N GLN A 56 -6.09 -17.82 -6.12
CA GLN A 56 -7.13 -18.62 -6.75
C GLN A 56 -6.98 -18.65 -8.28
N ALA A 57 -6.73 -17.50 -8.88
CA ALA A 57 -6.53 -17.37 -10.32
C ALA A 57 -5.28 -18.13 -10.78
N ALA A 58 -4.19 -18.10 -10.01
CA ALA A 58 -2.98 -18.88 -10.30
C ALA A 58 -3.26 -20.39 -10.35
N GLN A 59 -4.08 -20.92 -9.42
CA GLN A 59 -4.48 -22.32 -9.45
C GLN A 59 -5.30 -22.68 -10.71
N MET A 60 -6.16 -21.77 -11.16
CA MET A 60 -6.93 -21.96 -12.40
C MET A 60 -6.04 -21.90 -13.63
N GLU A 61 -5.08 -20.98 -13.67
CA GLU A 61 -4.09 -20.87 -14.75
C GLU A 61 -3.20 -22.13 -14.83
N GLU A 62 -2.80 -22.70 -13.69
CA GLU A 62 -2.06 -23.97 -13.62
C GLU A 62 -2.88 -25.15 -14.18
N GLN A 63 -4.17 -25.24 -13.80
CA GLN A 63 -5.08 -26.24 -14.34
C GLN A 63 -5.26 -26.07 -15.86
N ALA A 64 -5.42 -24.82 -16.33
CA ALA A 64 -5.50 -24.51 -17.76
C ALA A 64 -4.22 -24.90 -18.51
N ALA A 65 -3.05 -24.67 -17.92
CA ALA A 65 -1.77 -25.08 -18.50
C ALA A 65 -1.67 -26.61 -18.61
N THR A 66 -2.10 -27.33 -17.57
CA THR A 66 -2.15 -28.80 -17.60
C THR A 66 -3.08 -29.31 -18.70
N LEU A 67 -4.28 -28.74 -18.85
CA LEU A 67 -5.19 -29.07 -19.95
C LEU A 67 -4.56 -28.78 -21.31
N THR A 68 -3.88 -27.64 -21.45
CA THR A 68 -3.21 -27.28 -22.72
C THR A 68 -2.11 -28.30 -23.08
N ASN A 69 -1.35 -28.77 -22.10
CA ASN A 69 -0.35 -29.84 -22.30
C ASN A 69 -1.01 -31.16 -22.71
N GLN A 70 -2.16 -31.51 -22.11
CA GLN A 70 -2.95 -32.69 -22.51
C GLN A 70 -3.54 -32.56 -23.92
N ALA A 71 -3.94 -31.36 -24.34
CA ALA A 71 -4.41 -31.12 -25.68
C ALA A 71 -3.29 -31.34 -26.71
N GLY A 72 -2.05 -30.99 -26.38
CA GLY A 72 -0.87 -31.20 -27.24
C GLY A 72 -0.54 -32.66 -27.52
N THR A 73 -0.99 -33.59 -26.68
CA THR A 73 -0.84 -35.05 -26.89
C THR A 73 -2.09 -35.70 -27.51
N SER A 74 -3.19 -34.95 -27.62
CA SER A 74 -4.43 -35.37 -28.28
C SER A 74 -4.48 -34.89 -29.74
N GLN A 75 -5.39 -35.43 -30.55
CA GLN A 75 -5.56 -35.03 -31.94
C GLN A 75 -7.01 -34.66 -32.26
N GLY A 76 -7.17 -33.75 -33.23
CA GLY A 76 -8.47 -33.40 -33.80
C GLY A 76 -9.42 -32.74 -32.80
N PHE A 77 -10.67 -33.19 -32.79
CA PHE A 77 -11.76 -32.57 -32.05
C PHE A 77 -11.57 -32.62 -30.53
N ASP A 78 -10.95 -33.68 -29.99
CA ASP A 78 -10.73 -33.79 -28.56
C ASP A 78 -9.71 -32.76 -28.06
N ALA A 79 -8.63 -32.53 -28.81
CA ALA A 79 -7.67 -31.46 -28.51
C ALA A 79 -8.36 -30.08 -28.51
N GLN A 80 -9.25 -29.81 -29.45
CA GLN A 80 -10.02 -28.55 -29.49
C GLN A 80 -10.92 -28.39 -28.26
N ARG A 81 -11.63 -29.45 -27.85
CA ARG A 81 -12.48 -29.41 -26.64
C ARG A 81 -11.68 -29.15 -25.38
N ILE A 82 -10.50 -29.76 -25.25
CA ILE A 82 -9.61 -29.55 -24.10
C ILE A 82 -9.11 -28.10 -24.09
N ASN A 83 -8.71 -27.55 -25.24
CA ASN A 83 -8.29 -26.16 -25.35
C ASN A 83 -9.39 -25.16 -24.98
N VAL A 84 -10.63 -25.38 -25.41
CA VAL A 84 -11.78 -24.54 -25.02
C VAL A 84 -11.98 -24.55 -23.51
N ARG A 85 -11.83 -25.70 -22.85
CA ARG A 85 -11.91 -25.78 -21.38
C ARG A 85 -10.77 -25.02 -20.70
N ALA A 86 -9.56 -25.13 -21.22
CA ALA A 86 -8.41 -24.38 -20.72
C ALA A 86 -8.62 -22.86 -20.87
N GLU A 87 -9.18 -22.41 -21.99
CA GLU A 87 -9.50 -21.00 -22.22
C GLU A 87 -10.59 -20.49 -21.28
N ALA A 88 -11.63 -21.31 -21.02
CA ALA A 88 -12.67 -20.97 -20.06
C ALA A 88 -12.10 -20.75 -18.66
N LEU A 89 -11.19 -21.62 -18.20
CA LEU A 89 -10.50 -21.46 -16.91
C LEU A 89 -9.68 -20.17 -16.84
N ARG A 90 -8.95 -19.81 -17.92
CA ARG A 90 -8.20 -18.55 -17.96
C ARG A 90 -9.10 -17.33 -17.87
N LYS A 91 -10.23 -17.34 -18.58
CA LYS A 91 -11.24 -16.27 -18.52
C LYS A 91 -11.86 -16.17 -17.13
N GLU A 92 -12.16 -17.29 -16.49
CA GLU A 92 -12.68 -17.31 -15.12
C GLU A 92 -11.64 -16.75 -14.12
N ALA A 93 -10.38 -17.10 -14.28
CA ALA A 93 -9.27 -16.57 -13.49
C ALA A 93 -9.14 -15.04 -13.62
N GLU A 94 -9.26 -14.51 -14.84
CA GLU A 94 -9.26 -13.07 -15.13
C GLU A 94 -10.45 -12.37 -14.46
N LEU A 95 -11.67 -12.90 -14.61
CA LEU A 95 -12.87 -12.34 -13.98
C LEU A 95 -12.77 -12.31 -12.45
N ILE A 96 -12.12 -13.28 -11.84
CA ILE A 96 -11.89 -13.30 -10.39
C ILE A 96 -10.93 -12.18 -9.98
N LYS A 97 -9.85 -11.96 -10.74
CA LYS A 97 -8.92 -10.85 -10.49
C LYS A 97 -9.63 -9.50 -10.63
N GLU A 98 -10.39 -9.29 -11.70
CA GLU A 98 -11.15 -8.04 -11.92
C GLU A 98 -12.16 -7.77 -10.80
N GLN A 99 -12.91 -8.79 -10.38
CA GLN A 99 -13.84 -8.66 -9.26
C GLN A 99 -13.13 -8.31 -7.96
N ALA A 100 -11.96 -8.89 -7.72
CA ALA A 100 -11.17 -8.62 -6.52
C ALA A 100 -10.59 -7.21 -6.53
N GLU A 101 -10.07 -6.74 -7.66
CA GLU A 101 -9.59 -5.37 -7.84
C GLU A 101 -10.72 -4.36 -7.58
N ALA A 102 -11.90 -4.58 -8.15
CA ALA A 102 -13.06 -3.72 -7.90
C ALA A 102 -13.46 -3.68 -6.42
N ARG A 103 -13.42 -4.83 -5.73
CA ARG A 103 -13.70 -4.92 -4.29
C ARG A 103 -12.62 -4.24 -3.44
N ALA A 104 -11.35 -4.48 -3.74
CA ALA A 104 -10.22 -3.86 -3.06
C ALA A 104 -10.26 -2.34 -3.22
N LYS A 105 -10.54 -1.86 -4.43
CA LYS A 105 -10.77 -0.44 -4.69
C LYS A 105 -11.91 0.12 -3.85
N ALA A 106 -13.05 -0.55 -3.78
CA ALA A 106 -14.17 -0.10 -2.96
C ALA A 106 -13.81 0.00 -1.46
N VAL A 107 -13.01 -0.94 -0.94
CA VAL A 107 -12.51 -0.90 0.45
C VAL A 107 -11.58 0.29 0.67
N ARG A 108 -10.62 0.51 -0.24
CA ARG A 108 -9.69 1.66 -0.17
C ARG A 108 -10.43 3.00 -0.25
N ASP A 109 -11.37 3.13 -1.18
CA ASP A 109 -12.21 4.34 -1.34
C ASP A 109 -13.04 4.60 -0.08
N GLN A 110 -13.59 3.55 0.53
CA GLN A 110 -14.31 3.65 1.81
C GLN A 110 -13.39 4.05 2.96
N GLY A 111 -12.15 3.53 3.01
CA GLY A 111 -11.14 3.92 3.98
C GLY A 111 -10.77 5.41 3.87
N GLU A 112 -10.51 5.88 2.66
CA GLU A 112 -10.18 7.28 2.38
C GLU A 112 -11.31 8.23 2.79
N ALA A 113 -12.57 7.85 2.50
CA ALA A 113 -13.73 8.62 2.93
C ALA A 113 -13.85 8.72 4.45
N GLN A 114 -13.58 7.62 5.17
CA GLN A 114 -13.60 7.60 6.64
C GLN A 114 -12.45 8.42 7.23
N ALA A 115 -11.24 8.29 6.69
CA ALA A 115 -10.08 9.09 7.09
C ALA A 115 -10.35 10.59 6.91
N SER A 116 -10.91 10.97 5.75
CA SER A 116 -11.33 12.35 5.47
C SER A 116 -12.37 12.87 6.47
N ALA A 117 -13.33 12.04 6.86
CA ALA A 117 -14.34 12.40 7.85
C ALA A 117 -13.77 12.57 9.27
N VAL A 118 -12.65 11.92 9.60
CA VAL A 118 -11.92 12.13 10.87
C VAL A 118 -11.19 13.47 10.85
N LEU A 119 -10.53 13.81 9.74
CA LEU A 119 -9.78 15.06 9.60
C LEU A 119 -10.66 16.30 9.50
N ALA A 120 -11.92 16.15 9.07
CA ALA A 120 -12.88 17.24 8.97
C ALA A 120 -13.52 17.65 10.31
N LYS A 121 -13.16 16.99 11.42
CA LYS A 121 -13.65 17.27 12.78
C LYS A 121 -12.67 18.10 13.58
#